data_AF-A0A146KKA3-F1
#
_entry.id   AF-A0A146KKA3-F1
#
_cell.length_a   1.000
_cell.length_b   1.000
_cell.length_c   1.000
_cell.angle_alpha   90.00
_cell.angle_beta   90.00
_cell.angle_gamma   90.00
#
_symmetry.space_group_name_H-M   'P 1'
#
loop_
_entity.id
_entity.type
_entity.pdbx_description
1 polymer ?
#
loop_
_entity_poly.entity_id
_entity_poly.type
_entity_poly.pdbx_seq_one_letter_code
_entity_poly.pdbx_strand_id
1 'polypeptide(L)'
;MSIGFIGGGKMAQALASGFISAGVTKGSKIVSSCAPNDTLSAESFKALGARVTHDNCDVIKNSDVTIMAVKPNIIPIVLKDIKSTVTPKNLLISVAMGVTIKNIEKELPASSRVIRVMPNTPALVRQGASVYAPGVATTPQDWETTEQLFKSVGTVHRVDEYLFDPVTALSGSGPAYIYAVIEAMADGGVRMGLSRDLALQLAAQTVVGAGTMVTTTMTHPASLRDNVTSPAGSTSEGLFTLEESSVRAAFIRAVERATRRCQEVNKGLEKH
;
A
#
# COMPACT_ATOMS: atom_id res chain seq x y z
N MET A 1 -12.00 -16.22 9.70
CA MET A 1 -12.14 -15.60 8.38
C MET A 1 -11.16 -16.29 7.43
N SER A 2 -11.64 -16.80 6.30
CA SER A 2 -10.80 -17.33 5.22
C SER A 2 -10.49 -16.22 4.22
N ILE A 3 -9.21 -16.08 3.84
CA ILE A 3 -8.74 -14.98 2.96
C ILE A 3 -8.17 -15.56 1.67
N GLY A 4 -8.65 -15.03 0.55
CA GLY A 4 -8.19 -15.36 -0.78
C GLY A 4 -7.27 -14.30 -1.34
N PHE A 5 -6.23 -14.69 -2.07
CA PHE A 5 -5.42 -13.79 -2.88
C PHE A 5 -5.50 -14.22 -4.34
N ILE A 6 -5.91 -13.30 -5.21
CA ILE A 6 -5.76 -13.47 -6.66
C ILE A 6 -4.50 -12.70 -7.06
N GLY A 7 -3.47 -13.45 -7.45
CA GLY A 7 -2.13 -12.93 -7.70
C GLY A 7 -1.23 -13.06 -6.46
N GLY A 8 -0.08 -13.73 -6.63
CA GLY A 8 0.86 -14.03 -5.56
C GLY A 8 2.01 -13.04 -5.39
N GLY A 9 1.97 -11.87 -6.02
CA GLY A 9 3.11 -10.94 -6.06
C GLY A 9 3.47 -10.33 -4.69
N LYS A 10 4.51 -9.48 -4.67
CA LYS A 10 5.06 -8.88 -3.44
C LYS A 10 4.02 -8.23 -2.52
N MET A 11 3.03 -7.52 -3.08
CA MET A 11 1.97 -6.90 -2.27
C MET A 11 1.04 -7.95 -1.63
N ALA A 12 0.69 -9.01 -2.35
CA ALA A 12 -0.12 -10.10 -1.81
C ALA A 12 0.61 -10.80 -0.66
N GLN A 13 1.90 -11.08 -0.85
CA GLN A 13 2.77 -11.68 0.18
C GLN A 13 2.88 -10.77 1.42
N ALA A 14 3.03 -9.46 1.21
CA ALA A 14 3.09 -8.47 2.28
C ALA A 14 1.83 -8.49 3.17
N LEU A 15 0.67 -8.43 2.52
CA LEU A 15 -0.61 -8.45 3.21
C LEU A 15 -0.84 -9.80 3.90
N ALA A 16 -0.59 -10.92 3.22
CA ALA A 16 -0.75 -12.26 3.79
C ALA A 16 0.14 -12.46 5.04
N SER A 17 1.43 -12.13 4.93
CA SER A 17 2.37 -12.21 6.06
C SER A 17 1.94 -11.29 7.20
N GLY A 18 1.59 -10.04 6.90
CA GLY A 18 1.14 -9.07 7.88
C GLY A 18 -0.13 -9.48 8.62
N PHE A 19 -1.12 -10.05 7.92
CA PHE A 19 -2.36 -10.55 8.53
C PHE A 19 -2.13 -11.76 9.43
N ILE A 20 -1.20 -12.66 9.04
CA ILE A 20 -0.80 -13.81 9.87
C ILE A 20 -0.10 -13.31 11.14
N SER A 21 0.90 -12.42 10.99
CA SER A 21 1.68 -11.90 12.13
C SER A 21 0.84 -11.08 13.11
N ALA A 22 -0.24 -10.44 12.64
CA ALA A 22 -1.20 -9.73 13.48
C ALA A 22 -2.28 -10.65 14.10
N GLY A 23 -2.29 -11.94 13.78
CA GLY A 23 -3.26 -12.90 14.31
C GLY A 23 -4.67 -12.79 13.72
N VAL A 24 -4.85 -12.02 12.65
CA VAL A 24 -6.17 -11.83 11.98
C VAL A 24 -6.58 -13.10 11.24
N THR A 25 -5.60 -13.84 10.72
CA THR A 25 -5.82 -15.15 10.10
C THR A 25 -4.64 -16.09 10.36
N LYS A 26 -4.74 -17.33 9.90
CA LYS A 26 -3.66 -18.32 9.91
C LYS A 26 -3.34 -18.70 8.47
N GLY A 27 -2.10 -19.13 8.20
CA GLY A 27 -1.69 -19.64 6.89
C GLY A 27 -2.68 -20.65 6.31
N SER A 28 -3.12 -21.62 7.12
CA SER A 28 -4.08 -22.66 6.73
C SER A 28 -5.48 -22.15 6.34
N LYS A 29 -5.80 -20.89 6.61
CA LYS A 29 -7.04 -20.20 6.22
C LYS A 29 -6.84 -19.29 4.99
N ILE A 30 -5.66 -19.32 4.38
CA ILE A 30 -5.34 -18.55 3.17
C ILE A 30 -5.31 -19.46 1.94
N VAL A 31 -5.92 -18.99 0.86
CA VAL A 31 -5.79 -19.57 -0.49
C VAL A 31 -5.24 -18.51 -1.43
N SER A 32 -4.20 -18.81 -2.19
CA SER A 32 -3.64 -17.89 -3.20
C SER A 32 -3.63 -18.52 -4.58
N SER A 33 -4.11 -17.81 -5.60
CA SER A 33 -3.85 -18.17 -7.00
C SER A 33 -2.56 -17.50 -7.48
N CYS A 34 -1.65 -18.33 -8.01
CA CYS A 34 -0.42 -17.88 -8.67
C CYS A 34 -0.44 -18.34 -10.12
N ALA A 35 0.14 -17.55 -11.02
CA ALA A 35 0.35 -17.99 -12.40
C ALA A 35 1.22 -19.27 -12.40
N PRO A 36 0.98 -20.25 -13.30
CA PRO A 36 1.73 -21.51 -13.30
C PRO A 36 3.26 -21.35 -13.40
N ASN A 37 3.73 -20.28 -14.02
CA ASN A 37 5.13 -19.94 -14.17
C ASN A 37 5.71 -19.09 -13.01
N ASP A 38 4.89 -18.66 -12.06
CA ASP A 38 5.31 -17.86 -10.90
C ASP A 38 5.57 -18.74 -9.68
N THR A 39 6.60 -19.58 -9.81
CA THR A 39 6.97 -20.56 -8.77
C THR A 39 7.44 -19.91 -7.48
N LEU A 40 8.17 -18.79 -7.57
CA LEU A 40 8.67 -18.04 -6.41
C LEU A 40 7.53 -17.52 -5.53
N SER A 41 6.49 -16.95 -6.14
CA SER A 41 5.31 -16.50 -5.39
C SER A 41 4.54 -17.66 -4.78
N ALA A 42 4.39 -18.76 -5.53
CA ALA A 42 3.76 -19.98 -5.01
C ALA A 42 4.52 -20.55 -3.79
N GLU A 43 5.85 -20.62 -3.85
CA GLU A 43 6.69 -21.07 -2.72
C GLU A 43 6.56 -20.14 -1.52
N SER A 44 6.53 -18.83 -1.76
CA SER A 44 6.36 -17.82 -0.69
C SER A 44 5.03 -18.01 0.06
N PHE A 45 3.92 -18.25 -0.65
CA PHE A 45 2.64 -18.55 -0.02
C PHE A 45 2.62 -19.91 0.70
N LYS A 46 3.25 -20.94 0.12
CA LYS A 46 3.39 -22.25 0.79
C LYS A 46 4.19 -22.13 2.10
N ALA A 47 5.25 -21.33 2.12
CA ALA A 47 6.05 -21.07 3.32
C ALA A 47 5.25 -20.36 4.43
N LEU A 48 4.23 -19.58 4.07
CA LEU A 48 3.25 -19.00 5.01
C LEU A 48 2.21 -20.03 5.50
N GLY A 49 2.25 -21.27 5.02
CA GLY A 49 1.25 -22.31 5.32
C GLY A 49 -0.05 -22.18 4.51
N ALA A 50 -0.07 -21.35 3.47
CA ALA A 50 -1.23 -21.14 2.62
C ALA A 50 -1.38 -22.24 1.57
N ARG A 51 -2.63 -22.47 1.15
CA ARG A 51 -2.95 -23.31 0.00
C ARG A 51 -2.71 -22.52 -1.28
N VAL A 52 -1.99 -23.09 -2.23
CA VAL A 52 -1.76 -22.47 -3.55
C VAL A 52 -2.57 -23.21 -4.61
N THR A 53 -3.14 -22.44 -5.54
CA THR A 53 -3.90 -22.92 -6.69
C THR A 53 -3.49 -22.14 -7.95
N HIS A 54 -3.93 -22.62 -9.11
CA HIS A 54 -3.81 -21.90 -10.39
C HIS A 54 -5.19 -21.44 -10.92
N ASP A 55 -6.26 -21.71 -10.17
CA ASP A 55 -7.63 -21.38 -10.52
C ASP A 55 -8.16 -20.23 -9.62
N ASN A 56 -8.52 -19.11 -10.24
CA ASN A 56 -9.09 -17.96 -9.54
C ASN A 56 -10.47 -18.28 -8.95
N CYS A 57 -11.26 -19.15 -9.59
CA CYS A 57 -12.58 -19.56 -9.10
C CYS A 57 -12.46 -20.36 -7.79
N ASP A 58 -11.43 -21.20 -7.68
CA ASP A 58 -11.12 -21.94 -6.46
C ASP A 58 -10.78 -21.01 -5.28
N VAL A 59 -10.09 -19.88 -5.54
CA VAL A 59 -9.88 -18.84 -4.51
C VAL A 59 -11.20 -18.27 -4.02
N ILE A 60 -12.10 -17.86 -4.92
CA ILE A 60 -13.40 -17.25 -4.57
C ILE A 60 -14.29 -18.23 -3.79
N LYS A 61 -14.30 -19.52 -4.16
CA LYS A 61 -15.13 -20.53 -3.49
C LYS A 61 -14.71 -20.77 -2.04
N ASN A 62 -13.42 -20.64 -1.75
CA ASN A 62 -12.82 -20.99 -0.47
C ASN A 62 -12.46 -19.78 0.41
N SER A 63 -12.97 -18.59 0.08
CA SER A 63 -12.64 -17.35 0.78
C SER A 63 -13.88 -16.54 1.14
N ASP A 64 -13.87 -15.95 2.33
CA ASP A 64 -14.87 -14.96 2.75
C ASP A 64 -14.51 -13.59 2.15
N VAL A 65 -13.22 -13.24 2.24
CA VAL A 65 -12.64 -12.02 1.67
C VAL A 65 -11.63 -12.42 0.60
N THR A 66 -11.70 -11.82 -0.60
CA THR A 66 -10.73 -12.05 -1.68
C THR A 66 -10.05 -10.76 -2.07
N ILE A 67 -8.72 -10.74 -1.98
CA ILE A 67 -7.87 -9.62 -2.36
C ILE A 67 -7.32 -9.85 -3.76
N MET A 68 -7.71 -8.98 -4.70
CA MET A 68 -7.18 -8.95 -6.06
C MET A 68 -5.90 -8.12 -6.10
N ALA A 69 -4.76 -8.81 -6.10
CA ALA A 69 -3.40 -8.26 -6.04
C ALA A 69 -2.61 -8.53 -7.34
N VAL A 70 -3.30 -8.46 -8.48
CA VAL A 70 -2.69 -8.54 -9.82
C VAL A 70 -2.39 -7.15 -10.38
N LYS A 71 -1.61 -7.09 -11.47
CA LYS A 71 -1.38 -5.84 -12.19
C LYS A 71 -2.69 -5.26 -12.75
N PRO A 72 -2.80 -3.92 -12.90
CA PRO A 72 -4.05 -3.29 -13.34
C PRO A 72 -4.60 -3.83 -14.66
N ASN A 73 -3.73 -4.11 -15.64
CA ASN A 73 -4.11 -4.65 -16.94
C ASN A 73 -4.60 -6.11 -16.90
N ILE A 74 -4.42 -6.81 -15.77
CA ILE A 74 -4.84 -8.20 -15.57
C ILE A 74 -6.21 -8.26 -14.88
N ILE A 75 -6.65 -7.19 -14.20
CA ILE A 75 -7.94 -7.15 -13.50
C ILE A 75 -9.11 -7.50 -14.42
N PRO A 76 -9.25 -6.92 -15.64
CA PRO A 76 -10.38 -7.27 -16.51
C PRO A 76 -10.45 -8.76 -16.87
N ILE A 77 -9.29 -9.44 -16.98
CA ILE A 77 -9.21 -10.87 -17.25
C ILE A 77 -9.71 -11.65 -16.03
N VAL A 78 -9.18 -11.33 -14.86
CA VAL A 78 -9.60 -11.95 -13.59
C VAL A 78 -11.09 -11.81 -13.35
N LEU A 79 -11.66 -10.62 -13.59
CA LEU A 79 -13.09 -10.36 -13.36
C LEU A 79 -13.97 -11.22 -14.27
N LYS A 80 -13.58 -11.40 -15.54
CA LYS A 80 -14.27 -12.29 -16.48
C LYS A 80 -14.21 -13.75 -16.00
N ASP A 81 -13.05 -14.19 -15.53
CA ASP A 81 -12.86 -15.56 -15.05
C ASP A 81 -13.74 -15.86 -13.84
N ILE A 82 -13.81 -14.95 -12.86
CA ILE A 82 -14.50 -15.19 -11.59
C ILE A 82 -15.99 -14.84 -11.60
N LYS A 83 -16.48 -14.12 -12.62
CA LYS A 83 -17.83 -13.51 -12.66
C LYS A 83 -18.94 -14.48 -12.26
N SER A 84 -18.90 -15.71 -12.77
CA SER A 84 -19.92 -16.74 -12.52
C SER A 84 -19.81 -17.40 -11.15
N THR A 85 -18.68 -17.22 -10.46
CA THR A 85 -18.38 -17.84 -9.17
C THR A 85 -18.60 -16.88 -8.00
N VAL A 86 -18.54 -15.57 -8.24
CA VAL A 86 -18.80 -14.54 -7.22
C VAL A 86 -20.25 -14.62 -6.74
N THR A 87 -20.43 -14.69 -5.42
CA THR A 87 -21.75 -14.63 -4.79
C THR A 87 -21.81 -13.51 -3.75
N PRO A 88 -23.02 -13.13 -3.26
CA PRO A 88 -23.15 -12.09 -2.24
C PRO A 88 -22.37 -12.37 -0.94
N LYS A 89 -21.93 -13.61 -0.70
CA LYS A 89 -21.10 -13.98 0.46
C LYS A 89 -19.65 -13.49 0.36
N ASN A 90 -19.17 -13.17 -0.84
CA ASN A 90 -17.79 -12.77 -1.05
C ASN A 90 -17.63 -11.27 -0.87
N LEU A 91 -16.60 -10.84 -0.13
CA LEU A 91 -16.12 -9.46 -0.14
C LEU A 91 -14.88 -9.39 -1.03
N LEU A 92 -14.95 -8.61 -2.11
CA LEU A 92 -13.84 -8.43 -3.05
C LEU A 92 -13.10 -7.15 -2.73
N ILE A 93 -11.81 -7.24 -2.48
CA ILE A 93 -10.93 -6.11 -2.22
C ILE A 93 -9.95 -5.97 -3.37
N SER A 94 -9.97 -4.86 -4.10
CA SER A 94 -8.98 -4.57 -5.14
C SER A 94 -7.86 -3.71 -4.58
N VAL A 95 -6.61 -4.13 -4.78
CA VAL A 95 -5.42 -3.30 -4.52
C VAL A 95 -4.72 -2.84 -5.81
N ALA A 96 -5.39 -2.99 -6.95
CA ALA A 96 -4.85 -2.60 -8.24
C ALA A 96 -4.93 -1.08 -8.43
N MET A 97 -3.78 -0.47 -8.68
CA MET A 97 -3.67 0.95 -9.02
C MET A 97 -4.48 1.26 -10.29
N GLY A 98 -5.27 2.32 -10.24
CA GLY A 98 -5.95 2.89 -11.41
C GLY A 98 -7.18 2.15 -11.93
N VAL A 99 -7.57 1.03 -11.32
CA VAL A 99 -8.84 0.38 -11.64
C VAL A 99 -9.93 0.87 -10.69
N THR A 100 -10.92 1.58 -11.24
CA THR A 100 -12.01 2.16 -10.43
C THR A 100 -12.99 1.10 -9.95
N ILE A 101 -13.69 1.39 -8.85
CA ILE A 101 -14.80 0.57 -8.35
C ILE A 101 -15.83 0.37 -9.45
N LYS A 102 -16.19 1.45 -10.16
CA LYS A 102 -17.12 1.40 -11.30
C LYS A 102 -16.69 0.41 -12.37
N ASN A 103 -15.40 0.37 -12.72
CA ASN A 103 -14.88 -0.56 -13.73
C ASN A 103 -14.96 -2.03 -13.24
N ILE A 104 -14.77 -2.26 -11.94
CA ILE A 104 -14.87 -3.60 -11.35
C ILE A 104 -16.34 -4.05 -11.28
N GLU A 105 -17.21 -3.22 -10.72
CA GLU A 105 -18.64 -3.52 -10.52
C GLU A 105 -19.37 -3.75 -11.84
N LYS A 106 -19.00 -3.03 -12.91
CA LYS A 106 -19.57 -3.21 -14.26
C LYS A 106 -19.42 -4.66 -14.78
N GLU A 107 -18.30 -5.31 -14.45
CA GLU A 107 -18.02 -6.67 -14.94
C GLU A 107 -18.63 -7.76 -14.08
N LEU A 108 -19.01 -7.45 -12.84
CA LEU A 108 -19.51 -8.39 -11.85
C LEU A 108 -21.05 -8.33 -11.69
N PRO A 109 -21.67 -9.32 -11.02
CA PRO A 109 -23.08 -9.22 -10.64
C PRO A 109 -23.36 -7.94 -9.82
N ALA A 110 -24.52 -7.30 -10.01
CA ALA A 110 -24.86 -6.03 -9.36
C ALA A 110 -24.83 -6.06 -7.82
N SER A 111 -25.00 -7.24 -7.21
CA SER A 111 -24.91 -7.44 -5.76
C SER A 111 -23.49 -7.69 -5.24
N SER A 112 -22.46 -7.50 -6.07
CA SER A 112 -21.07 -7.80 -5.68
C SER A 112 -20.53 -6.74 -4.74
N ARG A 113 -20.02 -7.17 -3.59
CA ARG A 113 -19.45 -6.30 -2.57
C ARG A 113 -17.99 -6.03 -2.90
N VAL A 114 -17.70 -4.84 -3.42
CA VAL A 114 -16.36 -4.44 -3.87
C VAL A 114 -15.84 -3.29 -3.00
N ILE A 115 -14.61 -3.41 -2.52
CA ILE A 115 -13.89 -2.32 -1.86
C ILE A 115 -12.58 -2.10 -2.61
N ARG A 116 -12.26 -0.86 -2.93
CA ARG A 116 -10.94 -0.49 -3.46
C ARG A 116 -10.07 -0.06 -2.29
N VAL A 117 -8.84 -0.58 -2.23
CA VAL A 117 -7.84 -0.22 -1.22
C VAL A 117 -6.56 0.17 -1.92
N MET A 118 -5.90 1.24 -1.46
CA MET A 118 -4.59 1.64 -1.92
C MET A 118 -3.59 1.52 -0.76
N PRO A 119 -2.93 0.35 -0.60
CA PRO A 119 -1.86 0.18 0.38
C PRO A 119 -0.50 0.63 -0.19
N ASN A 120 0.55 0.50 0.61
CA ASN A 120 1.93 0.70 0.18
C ASN A 120 2.87 -0.39 0.76
N THR A 121 4.10 -0.45 0.24
CA THR A 121 5.06 -1.53 0.57
C THR A 121 5.47 -1.63 2.04
N PRO A 122 5.52 -0.55 2.85
CA PRO A 122 5.73 -0.64 4.30
C PRO A 122 4.74 -1.52 5.06
N ALA A 123 3.62 -1.95 4.46
CA ALA A 123 2.76 -3.00 5.02
C ALA A 123 3.54 -4.29 5.35
N LEU A 124 4.63 -4.58 4.63
CA LEU A 124 5.56 -5.70 4.91
C LEU A 124 6.11 -5.71 6.35
N VAL A 125 6.30 -4.52 6.93
CA VAL A 125 6.83 -4.34 8.27
C VAL A 125 5.77 -3.76 9.22
N ARG A 126 4.49 -3.88 8.84
CA ARG A 126 3.31 -3.40 9.57
C ARG A 126 3.33 -1.88 9.83
N GLN A 127 3.95 -1.12 8.94
CA GLN A 127 3.99 0.34 8.96
C GLN A 127 3.40 0.91 7.67
N GLY A 128 2.44 0.19 7.09
CA GLY A 128 1.74 0.60 5.88
C GLY A 128 0.89 1.86 6.10
N ALA A 129 0.63 2.58 5.02
CA ALA A 129 -0.39 3.62 4.97
C ALA A 129 -1.38 3.25 3.86
N SER A 130 -2.62 2.99 4.25
CA SER A 130 -3.67 2.56 3.34
C SER A 130 -4.84 3.55 3.34
N VAL A 131 -5.53 3.64 2.21
CA VAL A 131 -6.89 4.20 2.17
C VAL A 131 -7.84 3.22 1.51
N TYR A 132 -9.13 3.32 1.81
CA TYR A 132 -10.14 2.53 1.14
C TYR A 132 -11.36 3.36 0.73
N ALA A 133 -12.00 2.95 -0.37
CA ALA A 133 -13.27 3.45 -0.83
C ALA A 133 -14.25 2.28 -0.99
N PRO A 134 -15.45 2.37 -0.38
CA PRO A 134 -16.47 1.33 -0.49
C PRO A 134 -17.27 1.42 -1.80
N GLY A 135 -17.57 0.28 -2.41
CA GLY A 135 -18.48 0.17 -3.54
C GLY A 135 -19.96 0.15 -3.13
N VAL A 136 -20.84 0.16 -4.13
CA VAL A 136 -22.27 0.44 -3.98
C VAL A 136 -22.97 -0.60 -3.10
N ALA A 137 -22.66 -1.89 -3.31
CA ALA A 137 -23.31 -2.99 -2.60
C ALA A 137 -22.66 -3.34 -1.25
N THR A 138 -21.66 -2.57 -0.78
CA THR A 138 -20.96 -2.87 0.47
C THR A 138 -21.75 -2.43 1.70
N THR A 139 -21.55 -3.14 2.80
CA THR A 139 -22.22 -2.92 4.09
C THR A 139 -21.24 -2.34 5.12
N PRO A 140 -21.73 -1.74 6.22
CA PRO A 140 -20.87 -1.29 7.32
C PRO A 140 -19.95 -2.39 7.87
N GLN A 141 -20.42 -3.65 7.90
CA GLN A 141 -19.61 -4.81 8.31
C GLN A 141 -18.46 -5.11 7.34
N ASP A 142 -18.62 -4.84 6.04
CA ASP A 142 -17.54 -4.98 5.05
C ASP A 142 -16.46 -3.92 5.28
N TRP A 143 -16.86 -2.72 5.69
CA TRP A 143 -15.94 -1.62 6.01
C TRP A 143 -15.16 -1.96 7.27
N GLU A 144 -15.83 -2.43 8.33
CA GLU A 144 -15.18 -2.86 9.56
C GLU A 144 -14.19 -4.02 9.30
N THR A 145 -14.59 -4.99 8.48
CA THR A 145 -13.71 -6.10 8.05
C THR A 145 -12.47 -5.57 7.33
N THR A 146 -12.65 -4.63 6.39
CA THR A 146 -11.54 -4.02 5.66
C THR A 146 -10.63 -3.24 6.60
N GLU A 147 -11.19 -2.44 7.49
CA GLU A 147 -10.43 -1.69 8.46
C GLU A 147 -9.64 -2.62 9.39
N GLN A 148 -10.24 -3.69 9.89
CA GLN A 148 -9.55 -4.66 10.74
C GLN A 148 -8.35 -5.29 10.03
N LEU A 149 -8.52 -5.69 8.76
CA LEU A 149 -7.45 -6.26 7.95
C LEU A 149 -6.30 -5.26 7.77
N PHE A 150 -6.59 -4.06 7.28
CA PHE A 150 -5.54 -3.11 6.93
C PHE A 150 -4.94 -2.37 8.15
N LYS A 151 -5.68 -2.23 9.26
CA LYS A 151 -5.11 -1.78 10.56
C LYS A 151 -4.07 -2.75 11.10
N SER A 152 -4.16 -4.04 10.75
CA SER A 152 -3.21 -5.06 11.18
C SER A 152 -1.83 -4.91 10.53
N VAL A 153 -1.72 -4.13 9.46
CA VAL A 153 -0.49 -3.91 8.68
C VAL A 153 -0.09 -2.45 8.57
N GLY A 154 -0.75 -1.55 9.31
CA GLY A 154 -0.45 -0.12 9.31
C GLY A 154 -1.67 0.75 9.62
N THR A 155 -1.72 1.96 9.06
CA THR A 155 -2.89 2.83 9.15
C THR A 155 -3.84 2.61 7.97
N VAL A 156 -5.13 2.89 8.19
CA VAL A 156 -6.14 2.84 7.15
C VAL A 156 -7.18 3.93 7.36
N HIS A 157 -7.54 4.62 6.28
CA HIS A 157 -8.54 5.69 6.30
C HIS A 157 -9.57 5.49 5.19
N ARG A 158 -10.85 5.71 5.51
CA ARG A 158 -11.89 5.76 4.49
C ARG A 158 -11.84 7.10 3.77
N VAL A 159 -11.85 7.09 2.45
CA VAL A 159 -11.83 8.29 1.61
C VAL A 159 -12.75 8.12 0.41
N ASP A 160 -13.10 9.23 -0.23
CA ASP A 160 -13.77 9.20 -1.53
C ASP A 160 -12.83 8.70 -2.63
N GLU A 161 -13.36 7.95 -3.59
CA GLU A 161 -12.52 7.30 -4.63
C GLU A 161 -11.70 8.29 -5.46
N TYR A 162 -12.18 9.52 -5.68
CA TYR A 162 -11.46 10.54 -6.46
C TYR A 162 -10.11 10.95 -5.82
N LEU A 163 -9.91 10.66 -4.53
CA LEU A 163 -8.66 10.93 -3.82
C LEU A 163 -7.60 9.83 -4.03
N PHE A 164 -7.91 8.72 -4.72
CA PHE A 164 -6.96 7.62 -4.88
C PHE A 164 -5.71 7.99 -5.68
N ASP A 165 -5.82 8.87 -6.68
CA ASP A 165 -4.67 9.33 -7.46
C ASP A 165 -3.70 10.17 -6.62
N PRO A 166 -4.13 11.22 -5.90
CA PRO A 166 -3.23 11.95 -5.00
C PRO A 166 -2.72 11.08 -3.83
N VAL A 167 -3.52 10.14 -3.31
CA VAL A 167 -3.04 9.19 -2.29
C VAL A 167 -1.94 8.29 -2.86
N THR A 168 -2.13 7.77 -4.07
CA THR A 168 -1.10 6.96 -4.75
C THR A 168 0.20 7.73 -4.89
N ALA A 169 0.12 8.98 -5.34
CA ALA A 169 1.27 9.85 -5.51
C ALA A 169 1.98 10.20 -4.19
N LEU A 170 1.23 10.28 -3.09
CA LEU A 170 1.73 10.64 -1.77
C LEU A 170 2.26 9.42 -1.01
N SER A 171 1.39 8.48 -0.62
CA SER A 171 1.75 7.35 0.25
C SER A 171 2.11 6.08 -0.53
N GLY A 172 1.59 5.90 -1.74
CA GLY A 172 1.94 4.78 -2.62
C GLY A 172 3.38 4.90 -3.14
N SER A 173 3.72 6.06 -3.71
CA SER A 173 5.06 6.39 -4.19
C SER A 173 5.99 6.96 -3.10
N GLY A 174 5.43 7.45 -2.00
CA GLY A 174 6.15 8.04 -0.86
C GLY A 174 7.36 7.26 -0.35
N PRO A 175 7.27 5.93 -0.15
CA PRO A 175 8.41 5.13 0.28
C PRO A 175 9.64 5.33 -0.61
N ALA A 176 9.48 5.42 -1.93
CA ALA A 176 10.60 5.66 -2.85
C ALA A 176 11.24 7.04 -2.65
N TYR A 177 10.43 8.08 -2.40
CA TYR A 177 10.96 9.41 -2.11
C TYR A 177 11.78 9.41 -0.82
N ILE A 178 11.28 8.69 0.20
CA ILE A 178 11.96 8.59 1.50
C ILE A 178 13.23 7.74 1.42
N TYR A 179 13.26 6.68 0.60
CA TYR A 179 14.50 5.93 0.35
C TYR A 179 15.59 6.81 -0.25
N ALA A 180 15.25 7.69 -1.19
CA ALA A 180 16.20 8.66 -1.75
C ALA A 180 16.71 9.66 -0.69
N VAL A 181 15.87 10.08 0.25
CA VAL A 181 16.30 10.92 1.38
C VAL A 181 17.28 10.18 2.29
N ILE A 182 16.97 8.93 2.66
CA ILE A 182 17.83 8.10 3.51
C ILE A 182 19.20 7.91 2.86
N GLU A 183 19.22 7.60 1.55
CA GLU A 183 20.45 7.46 0.77
C GLU A 183 21.27 8.75 0.76
N ALA A 184 20.65 9.89 0.45
CA ALA A 184 21.33 11.19 0.42
C ALA A 184 21.86 11.62 1.80
N MET A 185 21.11 11.37 2.88
CA MET A 185 21.57 11.63 4.25
C MET A 185 22.77 10.76 4.62
N ALA A 186 22.75 9.48 4.24
CA ALA A 186 23.87 8.56 4.47
C ALA A 186 25.12 9.01 3.69
N ASP A 187 24.97 9.42 2.44
CA ASP A 187 26.06 10.01 1.63
C ASP A 187 26.65 11.26 2.29
N GLY A 188 25.80 12.15 2.80
CA GLY A 188 26.22 13.32 3.57
C GLY A 188 27.02 12.94 4.82
N GLY A 189 26.57 11.94 5.58
CA GLY A 189 27.29 11.43 6.74
C GLY A 189 28.67 10.84 6.39
N VAL A 190 28.76 10.08 5.31
CA VAL A 190 30.02 9.52 4.81
C VAL A 190 30.98 10.63 4.38
N ARG A 191 30.49 11.65 3.70
CA ARG A 191 31.29 12.82 3.33
C ARG A 191 31.90 13.54 4.55
N MET A 192 31.23 13.45 5.70
CA MET A 192 31.71 14.03 6.97
C MET A 192 32.49 13.03 7.84
N GLY A 193 32.83 11.85 7.32
CA GLY A 193 33.74 10.90 7.95
C GLY A 193 33.08 9.72 8.67
N LEU A 194 31.76 9.54 8.56
CA LEU A 194 31.11 8.32 9.06
C LEU A 194 31.41 7.13 8.16
N SER A 195 31.42 5.91 8.74
CA SER A 195 31.37 4.71 7.92
C SER A 195 30.02 4.61 7.20
N ARG A 196 30.01 3.98 6.01
CA ARG A 196 28.78 3.80 5.22
C ARG A 196 27.68 3.11 6.02
N ASP A 197 28.02 2.05 6.72
CA ASP A 197 27.05 1.23 7.47
C ASP A 197 26.41 2.04 8.61
N LEU A 198 27.22 2.77 9.38
CA LEU A 198 26.71 3.62 10.47
C LEU A 198 25.85 4.76 9.93
N ALA A 199 26.29 5.42 8.85
CA ALA A 199 25.55 6.52 8.25
C ALA A 199 24.16 6.08 7.76
N LEU A 200 24.07 4.90 7.13
CA LEU A 200 22.80 4.33 6.67
C LEU A 200 21.87 4.00 7.84
N GLN A 201 22.38 3.37 8.89
CA GLN A 201 21.60 3.02 10.08
C GLN A 201 21.05 4.28 10.78
N LEU A 202 21.90 5.30 10.98
CA LEU A 202 21.49 6.55 11.61
C LEU A 202 20.49 7.33 10.75
N ALA A 203 20.69 7.41 9.43
CA ALA A 203 19.76 8.08 8.52
C ALA A 203 18.38 7.40 8.53
N ALA A 204 18.33 6.07 8.40
CA ALA A 204 17.09 5.32 8.44
C ALA A 204 16.35 5.49 9.78
N GLN A 205 17.06 5.36 10.91
CA GLN A 205 16.46 5.53 12.24
C GLN A 205 15.98 6.97 12.49
N THR A 206 16.68 7.97 11.95
CA THR A 206 16.27 9.38 12.04
C THR A 206 14.92 9.60 11.36
N VAL A 207 14.73 9.03 10.16
CA VAL A 207 13.46 9.09 9.44
C VAL A 207 12.35 8.39 10.20
N VAL A 208 12.60 7.19 10.73
CA VAL A 208 11.63 6.44 11.55
C VAL A 208 11.20 7.24 12.77
N GLY A 209 12.16 7.80 13.50
CA GLY A 209 11.90 8.61 14.71
C GLY A 209 11.09 9.87 14.40
N ALA A 210 11.47 10.61 13.36
CA ALA A 210 10.77 11.83 12.97
C ALA A 210 9.32 11.55 12.54
N GLY A 211 9.08 10.50 11.74
CA GLY A 211 7.74 10.08 11.37
C GLY A 211 6.90 9.66 12.58
N THR A 212 7.48 8.87 13.49
CA THR A 212 6.82 8.41 14.72
C THR A 212 6.44 9.56 15.64
N MET A 213 7.28 10.60 15.74
CA MET A 213 6.98 11.80 16.52
C MET A 213 5.74 12.51 15.98
N VAL A 214 5.63 12.68 14.66
CA VAL A 214 4.46 13.31 14.03
C VAL A 214 3.19 12.52 14.31
N THR A 215 3.22 11.19 14.09
CA THR A 215 2.01 10.36 14.20
C THR A 215 1.59 10.10 15.64
N THR A 216 2.53 10.06 16.59
CA THR A 216 2.23 9.77 18.00
C THR A 216 1.80 11.03 18.74
N THR A 217 2.49 12.15 18.51
CA THR A 217 2.20 13.40 19.23
C THR A 217 1.09 14.22 18.58
N MET A 218 0.77 13.95 17.31
CA MET A 218 -0.13 14.75 16.48
C MET A 218 0.25 16.25 16.45
N THR A 219 1.52 16.56 16.73
CA THR A 219 2.04 17.93 16.73
C THR A 219 2.38 18.34 15.30
N HIS A 220 2.09 19.60 14.95
CA HIS A 220 2.40 20.15 13.64
C HIS A 220 3.92 20.03 13.35
N PRO A 221 4.34 19.54 12.16
CA PRO A 221 5.76 19.30 11.87
C PRO A 221 6.66 20.54 11.99
N ALA A 222 6.12 21.75 11.74
CA ALA A 222 6.88 22.98 11.94
C ALA A 222 7.26 23.19 13.41
N SER A 223 6.35 22.90 14.36
CA SER A 223 6.64 23.02 15.78
C SER A 223 7.66 21.98 16.25
N LEU A 224 7.57 20.73 15.75
CA LEU A 224 8.58 19.70 16.03
C LEU A 224 9.97 20.11 15.50
N ARG A 225 10.02 20.70 14.31
CA ARG A 225 11.25 21.26 13.73
C ARG A 225 11.80 22.40 14.60
N ASP A 226 10.95 23.33 15.03
CA ASP A 226 11.36 24.47 15.85
C ASP A 226 11.94 24.00 17.19
N ASN A 227 11.35 22.97 17.81
CA ASN A 227 11.83 22.39 19.07
C ASN A 227 13.24 21.77 19.00
N VAL A 228 13.71 21.38 17.81
CA VAL A 228 15.07 20.81 17.61
C VAL A 228 16.03 21.80 16.94
N THR A 229 15.60 23.05 16.73
CA THR A 229 16.38 24.10 16.08
C THR A 229 16.84 25.13 17.10
N SER A 230 18.04 24.93 17.65
CA SER A 230 18.67 25.92 18.52
C SER A 230 19.17 27.14 17.71
N PRO A 231 19.08 28.38 18.25
CA PRO A 231 19.62 29.57 17.59
C PRO A 231 21.11 29.42 17.24
N ALA A 232 21.47 29.73 15.98
CA ALA A 232 22.82 29.59 15.44
C ALA A 232 23.44 28.17 15.57
N GLY A 233 22.62 27.15 15.79
CA GLY A 233 23.05 25.75 15.90
C GLY A 233 23.18 25.07 14.54
N SER A 234 23.80 23.88 14.53
CA SER A 234 23.98 23.07 13.30
C SER A 234 22.68 22.75 12.57
N THR A 235 21.58 22.51 13.30
CA THR A 235 20.25 22.29 12.70
C THR A 235 19.80 23.49 11.88
N SER A 236 20.04 24.72 12.36
CA SER A 236 19.60 25.94 11.67
C SER A 236 20.35 26.14 10.34
N GLU A 237 21.66 25.92 10.31
CA GLU A 237 22.48 25.98 9.09
C GLU A 237 22.11 24.88 8.08
N GLY A 238 21.85 23.66 8.58
CA GLY A 238 21.36 22.56 7.75
C GLY A 238 20.01 22.87 7.11
N LEU A 239 19.05 23.40 7.90
CA LEU A 239 17.74 23.81 7.39
C LEU A 239 17.86 24.94 6.37
N PHE A 240 18.73 25.94 6.61
CA PHE A 240 18.97 27.03 5.66
C PHE A 240 19.39 26.49 4.28
N THR A 241 20.35 25.56 4.25
CA THR A 241 20.81 24.91 3.01
C THR A 241 19.68 24.14 2.29
N LEU A 242 18.79 23.48 3.05
CA LEU A 242 17.65 22.76 2.47
C LEU A 242 16.59 23.72 1.89
N GLU A 243 16.41 24.89 2.49
CA GLU A 243 15.51 25.93 1.96
C GLU A 243 16.10 26.56 0.68
N GLU A 244 17.41 26.85 0.64
CA GLU A 244 18.09 27.29 -0.60
C GLU A 244 17.91 26.27 -1.73
N SER A 245 17.96 24.99 -1.39
CA SER A 245 17.74 23.88 -2.33
C SER A 245 16.26 23.66 -2.70
N SER A 246 15.34 24.46 -2.15
CA SER A 246 13.90 24.39 -2.43
C SER A 246 13.30 23.00 -2.20
N VAL A 247 13.75 22.29 -1.16
CA VAL A 247 13.35 20.89 -0.90
C VAL A 247 11.83 20.75 -0.77
N ARG A 248 11.16 21.69 -0.08
CA ARG A 248 9.68 21.70 0.04
C ARG A 248 9.01 21.71 -1.33
N ALA A 249 9.47 22.60 -2.20
CA ALA A 249 8.92 22.73 -3.54
C ALA A 249 9.18 21.49 -4.40
N ALA A 250 10.32 20.81 -4.21
CA ALA A 250 10.61 19.55 -4.88
C ALA A 250 9.61 18.45 -4.51
N PHE A 251 9.32 18.24 -3.22
CA PHE A 251 8.33 17.27 -2.77
C PHE A 251 6.91 17.60 -3.25
N ILE A 252 6.50 18.87 -3.17
CA ILE A 252 5.18 19.31 -3.67
C ILE A 252 5.04 18.97 -5.16
N ARG A 253 6.03 19.31 -5.98
CA ARG A 253 6.03 19.01 -7.41
C ARG A 253 6.10 17.51 -7.71
N ALA A 254 6.79 16.72 -6.88
CA ALA A 254 6.86 15.28 -7.05
C ALA A 254 5.47 14.63 -6.88
N VAL A 255 4.75 14.99 -5.81
CA VAL A 255 3.38 14.52 -5.58
C VAL A 255 2.43 14.99 -6.68
N GLU A 256 2.51 16.25 -7.09
CA GLU A 256 1.70 16.80 -8.18
C GLU A 256 1.92 16.04 -9.50
N ARG A 257 3.18 15.84 -9.91
CA ARG A 257 3.52 15.12 -11.14
C ARG A 257 3.11 13.66 -11.10
N ALA A 258 3.35 12.98 -9.97
CA ALA A 258 2.93 11.60 -9.79
C ALA A 258 1.40 11.47 -9.86
N THR A 259 0.65 12.43 -9.27
CA THR A 259 -0.81 12.47 -9.33
C THR A 259 -1.31 12.58 -10.76
N ARG A 260 -0.74 13.51 -11.55
CA ARG A 260 -1.06 13.67 -12.98
C ARG A 260 -0.78 12.39 -13.76
N ARG A 261 0.34 11.72 -13.45
CA ARG A 261 0.68 10.45 -14.09
C ARG A 261 -0.32 9.35 -13.77
N CYS A 262 -0.80 9.25 -12.53
CA CYS A 262 -1.89 8.32 -12.18
C CYS A 262 -3.15 8.60 -13.01
N GLN A 263 -3.55 9.87 -13.13
CA GLN A 263 -4.72 10.26 -13.93
C GLN A 263 -4.56 9.92 -15.42
N GLU A 264 -3.37 10.09 -15.99
CA GLU A 264 -3.06 9.69 -17.37
C GLU A 264 -3.21 8.18 -17.58
N VAL A 265 -2.66 7.38 -16.65
CA VAL A 265 -2.74 5.91 -16.71
C VAL A 265 -4.18 5.45 -16.60
N ASN A 266 -4.97 6.03 -15.70
CA ASN A 266 -6.39 5.70 -15.53
C ASN A 266 -7.19 5.98 -16.81
N LYS A 267 -6.97 7.14 -17.43
CA LYS A 267 -7.59 7.48 -18.72
C LYS A 267 -7.19 6.52 -19.85
N GLY A 268 -5.97 5.97 -19.81
CA GLY A 268 -5.52 4.96 -20.76
C GLY A 268 -6.21 3.60 -20.57
N LEU A 269 -6.51 3.23 -19.32
CA LEU A 269 -7.23 2.00 -18.99
C LEU A 269 -8.71 2.04 -19.39
N GLU A 270 -9.35 3.21 -19.40
CA GLU A 270 -10.76 3.36 -19.84
C GLU A 270 -10.95 3.23 -21.36
N LYS A 271 -9.88 3.33 -22.16
CA LYS A 271 -9.94 3.25 -23.63
C LYS A 271 -9.88 1.82 -24.17
N HIS A 272 -9.79 0.82 -23.29
CA HIS A 272 -9.69 -0.61 -23.61
C HIS A 272 -10.75 -1.41 -22.85
#